data_AF-A0A835A456-F1
#
_entry.id   AF-A0A835A456-F1
#
_cell.length_a   1.000
_cell.length_b   1.000
_cell.length_c   1.000
_cell.angle_alpha   90.00
_cell.angle_beta   90.00
_cell.angle_gamma   90.00
#
_symmetry.space_group_name_H-M   'P 1'
#
loop_
_entity.id
_entity.type
_entity.pdbx_description
1 polymer ?
#
loop_
_entity_poly.entity_id
_entity_poly.type
_entity_poly.pdbx_seq_one_letter_code
_entity_poly.pdbx_strand_id
1 'polypeptide(L)'
;MKYIAVATAMAIAVLAVAVASVVAVESPGPRSYLASWKGPGCTSGPWPASMNSVGACGCNGIFFSGGYEFNFRGETATLYTGFGCTGDPYRVFEDTRACGDFGWRSIHIDC
;
A
#
# COMPACT_ATOMS: atom_id res chain seq x y z
N MET A 1 26.43 -29.82 63.21
CA MET A 1 25.89 -31.19 63.16
C MET A 1 25.71 -31.56 61.70
N LYS A 2 26.26 -32.71 61.28
CA LYS A 2 26.21 -33.26 59.92
C LYS A 2 24.85 -33.93 59.66
N TYR A 3 24.61 -34.22 58.37
CA TYR A 3 23.54 -35.04 57.77
C TYR A 3 22.22 -34.26 57.64
N ILE A 4 21.53 -34.22 56.50
CA ILE A 4 21.24 -35.32 55.57
C ILE A 4 21.16 -34.76 54.13
N ALA A 5 21.87 -35.41 53.22
CA ALA A 5 21.67 -35.29 51.78
C ALA A 5 20.32 -35.91 51.40
N VAL A 6 19.49 -35.20 50.64
CA VAL A 6 18.58 -35.85 49.69
C VAL A 6 18.64 -35.06 48.39
N ALA A 7 19.12 -35.77 47.39
CA ALA A 7 19.28 -35.36 46.02
C ALA A 7 17.91 -35.18 45.33
N THR A 8 18.00 -34.71 44.08
CA THR A 8 16.98 -34.79 43.03
C THR A 8 15.87 -33.73 43.03
N ALA A 9 16.16 -32.64 42.33
CA ALA A 9 15.25 -32.15 41.30
C ALA A 9 16.10 -31.48 40.21
N MET A 10 16.48 -32.28 39.21
CA MET A 10 16.95 -31.74 37.92
C MET A 10 15.80 -30.92 37.33
N ALA A 11 15.90 -29.60 37.37
CA ALA A 11 15.01 -28.71 36.63
C ALA A 11 15.87 -27.91 35.66
N ILE A 12 15.89 -28.39 34.42
CA ILE A 12 16.49 -27.75 33.26
C ILE A 12 15.73 -26.43 33.03
N ALA A 13 16.41 -25.30 33.17
CA ALA A 13 15.91 -24.01 32.71
C ALA A 13 16.93 -23.44 31.72
N VAL A 14 16.80 -23.84 30.45
CA VAL A 14 17.47 -23.17 29.34
C VAL A 14 16.77 -21.83 29.17
N LEU A 15 17.36 -20.75 29.70
CA LEU A 15 16.94 -19.39 29.37
C LEU A 15 17.39 -19.11 27.92
N ALA A 16 16.47 -19.34 26.98
CA ALA A 16 16.63 -18.86 25.61
C ALA A 16 16.43 -17.34 25.61
N VAL A 17 17.50 -16.60 25.31
CA VAL A 17 17.48 -15.14 25.13
C VAL A 17 16.78 -14.85 23.80
N ALA A 18 15.53 -14.41 23.84
CA ALA A 18 14.84 -13.87 22.68
C ALA A 18 15.22 -12.39 22.51
N VAL A 19 16.26 -12.11 21.72
CA VAL A 19 16.49 -10.75 21.21
C VAL A 19 15.50 -10.51 20.07
N ALA A 20 14.34 -9.93 20.39
CA ALA A 20 13.43 -9.41 19.38
C ALA A 20 14.03 -8.12 18.82
N SER A 21 14.83 -8.23 17.76
CA SER A 21 15.20 -7.08 16.94
C SER A 21 13.94 -6.62 16.22
N VAL A 22 13.24 -5.65 16.81
CA VAL A 22 12.22 -4.88 16.10
C VAL A 22 12.93 -4.08 15.02
N VAL A 23 12.96 -4.62 13.80
CA VAL A 23 13.20 -3.78 12.64
C VAL A 23 11.99 -2.85 12.58
N ALA A 24 12.20 -1.60 12.96
CA ALA A 24 11.25 -0.55 12.62
C ALA A 24 11.22 -0.57 11.09
N VAL A 25 10.16 -1.14 10.52
CA VAL A 25 9.85 -0.92 9.11
C VAL A 25 9.58 0.57 9.06
N GLU A 26 10.57 1.34 8.60
CA GLU A 26 10.38 2.74 8.27
C GLU A 26 9.17 2.75 7.36
N SER A 27 8.03 3.21 7.87
CA SER A 27 6.93 3.57 6.99
C SER A 27 7.53 4.67 6.13
N PRO A 28 7.71 4.47 4.81
CA PRO A 28 8.01 5.60 3.95
C PRO A 28 6.92 6.63 4.21
N GLY A 29 7.21 7.91 4.01
CA GLY A 29 6.16 8.93 4.00
C GLY A 29 4.98 8.51 3.10
N PRO A 30 3.86 9.24 3.13
CA PRO A 30 2.74 8.91 2.24
C PRO A 30 3.27 8.79 0.79
N ARG A 31 3.18 7.59 0.20
CA ARG A 31 3.68 7.27 -1.15
C ARG A 31 2.79 7.90 -2.21
N SER A 32 3.25 7.96 -3.46
CA SER A 32 2.37 8.32 -4.58
C SER A 32 1.20 7.33 -4.66
N TYR A 33 0.01 7.85 -4.94
CA TYR A 33 -1.18 7.01 -5.05
C TYR A 33 -2.18 7.62 -6.04
N LEU A 34 -3.01 6.76 -6.61
CA LEU A 34 -4.13 7.17 -7.47
C LEU A 34 -5.45 6.92 -6.74
N ALA A 35 -6.23 7.98 -6.58
CA ALA A 35 -7.62 7.94 -6.21
C ALA A 35 -8.50 7.89 -7.46
N SER A 36 -9.57 7.09 -7.42
CA SER A 36 -10.57 6.97 -8.48
C SER A 36 -11.97 6.96 -7.90
N TRP A 37 -12.95 7.49 -8.63
CA TRP A 37 -14.34 7.61 -8.18
C TRP A 37 -15.32 6.93 -9.13
N LYS A 38 -16.33 6.25 -8.56
CA LYS A 38 -17.40 5.55 -9.31
C LYS A 38 -18.40 6.52 -9.94
N GLY A 39 -18.68 7.63 -9.26
CA GLY A 39 -19.64 8.65 -9.69
C GLY A 39 -19.04 9.60 -10.73
N PRO A 40 -19.86 10.42 -11.39
CA PRO A 40 -19.37 11.38 -12.37
C PRO A 40 -18.40 12.38 -11.71
N GLY A 41 -17.23 12.48 -12.32
CA GLY A 41 -16.13 13.31 -11.86
C GLY A 41 -15.54 12.91 -10.52
N CYS A 42 -14.75 13.81 -9.93
CA CYS A 42 -14.17 13.64 -8.60
C CYS A 42 -15.15 14.09 -7.51
N THR A 43 -16.42 13.68 -7.60
CA THR A 43 -17.46 14.18 -6.70
C THR A 43 -17.50 13.41 -5.38
N SER A 44 -17.42 14.15 -4.28
CA SER A 44 -17.91 13.74 -2.96
C SER A 44 -19.39 14.13 -2.85
N GLY A 45 -20.27 13.51 -3.63
CA GLY A 45 -21.71 13.80 -3.57
C GLY A 45 -22.36 13.40 -2.23
N PRO A 46 -23.63 13.74 -1.99
CA PRO A 46 -24.35 13.44 -0.73
C PRO A 46 -24.60 11.94 -0.46
N TRP A 47 -24.22 11.07 -1.39
CA TRP A 47 -24.22 9.61 -1.27
C TRP A 47 -22.77 9.14 -1.14
N PRO A 48 -22.46 8.05 -0.40
CA PRO A 48 -21.08 7.68 -0.13
C PRO A 48 -20.30 7.62 -1.45
N ALA A 49 -19.40 8.58 -1.61
CA ALA A 49 -18.56 8.69 -2.79
C ALA A 49 -17.73 7.42 -2.83
N SER A 50 -18.11 6.49 -3.72
CA SER A 50 -17.41 5.23 -3.85
C SER A 50 -16.07 5.53 -4.51
N MET A 51 -15.09 5.75 -3.66
CA MET A 51 -13.71 6.07 -4.00
C MET A 51 -12.86 4.83 -3.75
N ASN A 52 -11.88 4.61 -4.61
CA ASN A 52 -10.85 3.62 -4.39
C ASN A 52 -9.48 4.24 -4.64
N SER A 53 -8.53 3.97 -3.75
CA SER A 53 -7.15 4.43 -3.82
C SER A 53 -6.19 3.27 -4.00
N VAL A 54 -5.27 3.38 -4.96
CA VAL A 54 -4.19 2.42 -5.20
C VAL A 54 -2.84 3.12 -5.08
N GLY A 55 -1.95 2.56 -4.27
CA GLY A 55 -0.65 3.16 -3.94
C GLY A 55 0.45 2.12 -3.67
N ALA A 56 0.20 0.84 -3.96
CA ALA A 56 1.22 -0.19 -3.82
C ALA A 56 2.20 -0.13 -5.00
N CYS A 57 3.44 -0.53 -4.78
CA CYS A 57 4.46 -0.56 -5.84
C CYS A 57 4.13 -1.60 -6.91
N GLY A 58 4.61 -1.34 -8.11
CA GLY A 58 4.32 -2.19 -9.25
C GLY A 58 2.90 -1.98 -9.77
N CYS A 59 2.32 -3.01 -10.37
CA CYS A 59 1.09 -2.89 -11.12
C CYS A 59 -0.18 -3.03 -10.26
N ASN A 60 -1.10 -2.09 -10.39
CA ASN A 60 -2.36 -2.06 -9.67
C ASN A 60 -3.53 -1.82 -10.62
N GLY A 61 -4.66 -2.48 -10.38
CA GLY A 61 -5.90 -2.24 -11.12
C GLY A 61 -6.63 -0.99 -10.65
N ILE A 62 -7.17 -0.22 -11.59
CA ILE A 62 -8.06 0.91 -11.31
C ILE A 62 -9.49 0.42 -11.46
N PHE A 63 -10.30 0.61 -10.43
CA PHE A 63 -11.63 0.00 -10.33
C PHE A 63 -12.77 0.93 -10.73
N PHE A 64 -12.55 2.23 -10.69
CA PHE A 64 -13.55 3.22 -11.02
C PHE A 64 -13.06 4.14 -12.12
N SER A 65 -13.98 4.60 -12.97
CA SER A 65 -13.66 5.35 -14.18
C SER A 65 -14.34 6.72 -14.27
N GLY A 66 -15.04 7.17 -13.22
CA GLY A 66 -15.82 8.42 -13.25
C GLY A 66 -14.99 9.69 -13.03
N GLY A 67 -13.83 9.54 -12.41
CA GLY A 67 -12.80 10.57 -12.27
C GLY A 67 -11.59 9.99 -11.54
N TYR A 68 -10.42 10.63 -11.69
CA TYR A 68 -9.22 10.22 -10.97
C TYR A 68 -8.37 11.40 -10.51
N GLU A 69 -7.54 11.13 -9.51
CA GLU A 69 -6.56 12.04 -8.97
C GLU A 69 -5.31 11.23 -8.62
N PHE A 70 -4.21 11.50 -9.30
CA PHE A 70 -2.90 11.02 -8.94
C PHE A 70 -2.24 12.04 -8.02
N ASN A 71 -1.87 11.57 -6.83
CA ASN A 71 -1.16 12.34 -5.81
C ASN A 71 0.32 11.96 -5.91
N PHE A 72 1.18 12.89 -6.32
CA PHE A 72 2.61 12.65 -6.45
C PHE A 72 3.33 12.93 -5.12
N ARG A 73 4.11 11.96 -4.65
CA ARG A 73 4.86 12.06 -3.39
C ARG A 73 6.35 11.72 -3.54
N GLY A 74 6.82 11.60 -4.78
CA GLY A 74 8.20 11.28 -5.13
C GLY A 74 8.32 10.10 -6.07
N GLU A 75 7.34 9.18 -6.06
CA GLU A 75 7.31 8.04 -6.98
C GLU A 75 6.61 8.42 -8.28
N THR A 76 7.32 8.24 -9.41
CA THR A 76 6.70 8.29 -10.74
C THR A 76 5.70 7.15 -10.90
N ALA A 77 4.69 7.36 -11.73
CA ALA A 77 3.78 6.29 -12.10
C ALA A 77 3.47 6.30 -13.60
N THR A 78 3.03 5.16 -14.11
CA THR A 78 2.58 5.00 -15.50
C THR A 78 1.16 4.46 -15.49
N LEU A 79 0.23 5.20 -16.10
CA LEU A 79 -1.15 4.81 -16.32
C LEU A 79 -1.27 4.00 -17.61
N TYR A 80 -2.19 3.04 -17.63
CA TYR A 80 -2.37 2.12 -18.75
C TYR A 80 -3.84 1.98 -19.10
N THR A 81 -4.15 1.91 -20.40
CA THR A 81 -5.52 1.70 -20.91
C THR A 81 -6.02 0.26 -20.72
N GLY A 82 -5.12 -0.70 -20.54
CA GLY A 82 -5.43 -2.10 -20.27
C GLY A 82 -5.28 -2.49 -18.80
N PHE A 83 -5.82 -3.65 -18.44
CA PHE A 83 -5.62 -4.25 -17.10
C PHE A 83 -4.21 -4.83 -16.99
N GLY A 84 -3.65 -4.87 -15.78
CA GLY A 84 -2.34 -5.50 -15.55
C GLY A 84 -1.17 -4.77 -16.22
N CYS A 85 -1.25 -3.44 -16.36
CA CYS A 85 -0.21 -2.58 -16.92
C CYS A 85 0.12 -2.93 -18.38
N THR A 86 -0.94 -3.12 -19.16
CA THR A 86 -0.90 -3.42 -20.59
C THR A 86 -1.59 -2.30 -21.40
N GLY A 87 -1.33 -2.24 -22.70
CA GLY A 87 -1.87 -1.20 -23.57
C GLY A 87 -1.03 0.08 -23.56
N ASP A 88 -1.65 1.20 -23.87
CA ASP A 88 -0.95 2.47 -24.09
C ASP A 88 -0.49 3.08 -22.76
N PRO A 89 0.82 3.32 -22.58
CA PRO A 89 1.36 3.90 -21.36
C PRO A 89 1.26 5.43 -21.37
N TYR A 90 0.92 6.02 -20.23
CA TYR A 90 1.00 7.46 -19.97
C TYR A 90 1.67 7.73 -18.64
N ARG A 91 2.86 8.34 -18.68
CA ARG A 91 3.65 8.59 -17.48
C ARG A 91 3.19 9.87 -16.77
N VAL A 92 3.05 9.79 -15.46
CA VAL A 92 2.71 10.88 -14.55
C VAL A 92 3.81 11.05 -13.50
N PHE A 93 4.18 12.29 -13.25
CA PHE A 93 5.30 12.69 -12.38
C PHE A 93 4.96 13.93 -11.54
N GLU A 94 3.69 14.31 -11.52
CA GLU A 94 3.16 15.45 -10.79
C GLU A 94 1.69 15.18 -10.41
N ASP A 95 1.16 15.95 -9.48
CA ASP A 95 -0.24 15.87 -9.10
C ASP A 95 -1.14 16.09 -10.32
N THR A 96 -1.95 15.10 -10.65
CA THR A 96 -2.79 15.12 -11.86
C THR A 96 -4.22 14.79 -11.47
N ARG A 97 -5.17 15.62 -11.89
CA ARG A 97 -6.59 15.41 -11.57
C ARG A 97 -7.45 15.55 -12.81
N ALA A 98 -8.30 14.57 -13.05
CA ALA A 98 -9.32 14.63 -14.08
C ALA A 98 -10.68 14.21 -13.51
N CYS A 99 -11.61 15.16 -13.49
CA CYS A 99 -12.95 14.96 -12.96
C CYS A 99 -13.99 14.71 -14.06
N GLY A 100 -13.61 13.90 -15.04
CA GLY A 100 -14.51 13.32 -16.02
C GLY A 100 -14.17 11.85 -16.22
N ASP A 101 -14.99 11.17 -17.02
CA ASP A 101 -14.74 9.78 -17.34
C ASP A 101 -13.35 9.62 -17.99
N PHE A 102 -12.62 8.57 -17.62
CA PHE A 102 -11.26 8.31 -18.10
C PHE A 102 -11.05 6.85 -18.50
N GLY A 103 -10.06 6.63 -19.37
CA GLY A 103 -9.81 5.32 -20.00
C GLY A 103 -8.79 4.42 -19.28
N TRP A 104 -8.16 4.90 -18.20
CA TRP A 104 -7.12 4.14 -17.49
C TRP A 104 -7.73 2.98 -16.69
N ARG A 105 -7.14 1.80 -16.84
CA ARG A 105 -7.56 0.54 -16.20
C ARG A 105 -6.53 0.01 -15.21
N SER A 106 -5.29 0.44 -15.31
CA SER A 106 -4.24 0.10 -14.34
C SER A 106 -3.18 1.18 -14.23
N ILE A 107 -2.40 1.11 -13.16
CA ILE A 107 -1.30 2.01 -12.83
C ILE A 107 -0.09 1.20 -12.34
N HIS A 108 1.10 1.53 -12.85
CA HIS A 108 2.38 1.07 -12.32
C HIS A 108 3.01 2.19 -11.50
N ILE A 109 3.33 1.96 -10.23
CA ILE A 109 4.04 2.94 -9.38
C ILE A 109 5.49 2.49 -9.21
N ASP A 110 6.42 3.34 -9.63
CA ASP A 110 7.87 3.12 -9.56
C ASP A 110 8.36 3.46 -8.15
N CYS A 111 8.58 2.40 -7.39
CA CYS A 111 9.31 2.38 -6.13
C CYS A 111 10.59 1.56 -6.31
#